data_AF-A0A5R2N986-F1
#
_entry.id   AF-A0A5R2N986-F1
#
_cell.length_a   1.000
_cell.length_b   1.000
_cell.length_c   1.000
_cell.angle_alpha   90.00
_cell.angle_beta   90.00
_cell.angle_gamma   90.00
#
_symmetry.space_group_name_H-M   'P 1'
#
loop_
_entity.id
_entity.type
_entity.pdbx_description
1 polymer ?
#
loop_
_entity_poly.entity_id
_entity_poly.type
_entity_poly.pdbx_seq_one_letter_code
_entity_poly.pdbx_strand_id
1 'polypeptide(L)' 'PFEMALPSFIDHLKILEGCGLVRSQKTGRVRTYELAPEPLKLAESWLAEQRTLWERRLDQFDAYVMTLKEQET' A
#
# COMPACT_ATOMS: atom_id res chain seq x y z
N PRO A 1 -10.44 -11.54 20.15
CA PRO A 1 -11.31 -10.33 20.09
C PRO A 1 -10.41 -9.09 19.98
N PHE A 2 -10.78 -8.10 19.18
CA PHE A 2 -10.00 -6.86 19.06
C PHE A 2 -10.18 -5.99 20.30
N GLU A 3 -9.15 -5.26 20.71
CA GLU A 3 -9.19 -4.33 21.84
C GLU A 3 -9.92 -3.02 21.48
N MET A 4 -11.17 -3.14 21.02
CA MET A 4 -12.01 -1.99 20.67
C MET A 4 -13.50 -2.30 20.76
N ALA A 5 -14.30 -1.26 20.91
CA ALA A 5 -15.76 -1.39 20.92
C ALA A 5 -16.30 -1.84 19.56
N LEU A 6 -17.39 -2.62 19.57
CA LEU A 6 -18.02 -3.13 18.35
C LEU A 6 -18.41 -2.01 17.35
N PRO A 7 -18.99 -0.86 17.76
CA PRO A 7 -19.27 0.23 16.84
C PRO A 7 -18.02 0.72 16.10
N SER A 8 -16.91 0.91 16.82
CA SER A 8 -15.63 1.32 16.24
C SER A 8 -15.10 0.28 15.25
N PHE A 9 -15.21 -1.01 15.59
CA PHE A 9 -14.84 -2.10 14.68
C PHE A 9 -15.66 -2.08 13.39
N ILE A 10 -16.98 -1.86 13.49
CA ILE A 10 -17.87 -1.72 12.33
C ILE A 10 -17.52 -0.49 11.50
N ASP A 11 -17.13 0.63 12.11
CA ASP A 11 -16.74 1.82 11.37
C ASP A 11 -15.46 1.61 10.56
N HIS A 12 -14.48 0.87 11.09
CA HIS A 12 -13.32 0.43 10.29
C HIS A 12 -13.75 -0.43 9.09
N LEU A 13 -14.66 -1.40 9.30
CA LEU A 13 -15.15 -2.25 8.21
C LEU A 13 -15.90 -1.46 7.14
N LYS A 14 -16.67 -0.43 7.51
CA LYS A 14 -17.32 0.47 6.54
C LYS A 14 -16.30 1.25 5.71
N ILE A 15 -15.23 1.76 6.32
CA ILE A 15 -14.17 2.47 5.61
C ILE A 15 -13.48 1.52 4.63
N LEU A 16 -13.12 0.32 5.09
CA LEU A 16 -12.49 -0.71 4.26
C LEU A 16 -13.38 -1.16 3.10
N GLU A 17 -14.69 -1.28 3.33
CA GLU A 17 -15.67 -1.57 2.28
C GLU A 17 -15.81 -0.39 1.30
N GLY A 18 -15.84 0.84 1.80
CA GLY A 18 -15.94 2.06 1.01
C GLY A 18 -14.74 2.31 0.10
N CYS A 19 -13.53 1.92 0.51
CA CYS A 19 -12.34 1.95 -0.35
C CYS A 19 -12.14 0.65 -1.17
N GLY A 20 -13.07 -0.31 -1.05
CA GLY A 20 -13.08 -1.55 -1.83
C GLY A 20 -12.09 -2.62 -1.36
N LEU A 21 -11.38 -2.41 -0.24
CA LEU A 21 -10.42 -3.37 0.31
C LEU A 21 -11.10 -4.63 0.88
N VAL A 22 -12.37 -4.53 1.24
CA VAL A 22 -13.19 -5.67 1.61
C VAL A 22 -14.52 -5.63 0.86
N ARG A 23 -15.12 -6.80 0.68
CA ARG A 23 -16.51 -6.97 0.23
C ARG A 23 -17.30 -7.57 1.38
N SER A 24 -18.59 -7.26 1.44
CA SER A 24 -19.45 -7.87 2.46
C SER A 24 -20.72 -8.47 1.87
N GLN A 25 -21.20 -9.51 2.54
CA GLN A 25 -22.48 -10.15 2.23
C GLN A 25 -23.29 -10.31 3.51
N LYS A 26 -24.57 -9.92 3.45
CA LYS A 26 -25.50 -10.06 4.58
C LYS A 26 -26.42 -11.26 4.36
N THR A 27 -26.42 -12.19 5.30
CA THR A 27 -27.31 -13.35 5.35
C THR A 27 -28.08 -13.34 6.67
N GLY A 28 -29.36 -12.97 6.62
CA GLY A 28 -30.19 -12.81 7.81
C GLY A 28 -29.64 -11.73 8.77
N ARG A 29 -29.24 -12.14 9.98
CA ARG A 29 -28.63 -11.25 10.99
C ARG A 29 -27.11 -11.18 10.92
N VAL A 30 -26.48 -12.00 10.09
CA VAL A 30 -25.01 -12.10 9.98
C VAL A 30 -24.56 -11.31 8.75
N ARG A 31 -23.51 -10.50 8.91
CA ARG A 31 -22.77 -9.91 7.79
C ARG A 31 -21.36 -10.48 7.80
N THR A 32 -21.00 -11.14 6.69
CA THR A 32 -19.67 -11.69 6.45
C THR A 32 -18.87 -10.69 5.64
N TYR A 33 -17.60 -10.49 5.98
CA TYR A 33 -16.66 -9.65 5.24
C TYR A 33 -15.52 -10.51 4.69
N GLU A 34 -15.13 -10.24 3.46
CA GLU A 34 -14.06 -10.93 2.74
C GLU A 34 -13.08 -9.91 2.17
N LEU A 35 -11.79 -10.25 2.14
CA LEU A 35 -10.77 -9.39 1.55
C LEU A 35 -10.95 -9.30 0.03
N ALA A 36 -10.86 -8.09 -0.51
CA ALA A 36 -10.80 -7.85 -1.95
C ALA A 36 -9.41 -7.26 -2.28
N PRO A 37 -8.49 -8.09 -2.79
CA PRO A 37 -7.09 -7.68 -3.00
C PRO A 37 -6.90 -6.78 -4.24
N GLU A 38 -7.90 -6.66 -5.11
CA GLU A 38 -7.77 -5.94 -6.37
C GLU A 38 -7.37 -4.46 -6.20
N PRO A 39 -7.95 -3.68 -5.27
CA PRO A 39 -7.54 -2.29 -5.07
C PRO A 39 -6.11 -2.13 -4.52
N LEU A 40 -5.58 -3.14 -3.82
CA LEU A 40 -4.19 -3.11 -3.35
C LEU A 40 -3.18 -3.16 -4.50
N LYS A 41 -3.54 -3.79 -5.63
CA LYS A 41 -2.67 -3.81 -6.81
C LYS A 41 -2.37 -2.43 -7.37
N LEU A 42 -3.33 -1.50 -7.25
CA LEU A 42 -3.11 -0.11 -7.68
C LEU A 42 -2.05 0.56 -6.82
N ALA A 43 -2.14 0.40 -5.49
CA ALA A 43 -1.15 0.94 -4.56
C ALA A 43 0.23 0.30 -4.76
N GLU A 44 0.28 -1.02 -4.97
CA GLU A 44 1.50 -1.75 -5.27
C GLU A 44 2.17 -1.24 -6.55
N SER A 45 1.39 -1.06 -7.63
CA SER A 45 1.89 -0.56 -8.91
C SER A 45 2.48 0.84 -8.77
N TRP A 46 1.76 1.74 -8.07
CA TRP A 46 2.25 3.09 -7.81
C TRP A 46 3.55 3.08 -6.98
N LEU A 47 3.61 2.26 -5.93
CA LEU A 47 4.81 2.11 -5.11
C LEU A 47 6.00 1.57 -5.91
N ALA A 48 5.77 0.63 -6.82
CA ALA A 48 6.79 0.09 -7.71
C ALA A 48 7.35 1.17 -8.65
N GLU A 49 6.48 1.97 -9.26
CA GLU A 49 6.89 3.10 -10.10
C GLU A 49 7.74 4.12 -9.34
N GLN A 50 7.34 4.48 -8.12
CA GLN A 50 8.13 5.37 -7.29
C GLN A 50 9.49 4.76 -6.99
N ARG A 51 9.54 3.48 -6.59
CA ARG A 51 10.79 2.79 -6.31
C ARG A 51 11.77 2.86 -7.48
N THR A 52 11.33 2.51 -8.68
CA THR A 52 12.17 2.54 -9.89
C THR A 52 12.73 3.94 -10.17
N LEU A 53 11.93 4.98 -9.96
CA LEU A 53 12.39 6.36 -10.15
C LEU A 53 13.47 6.75 -9.12
N TRP A 54 13.32 6.33 -7.86
CA TRP A 54 14.30 6.61 -6.82
C TRP A 54 15.59 5.81 -7.02
N GLU A 55 15.49 4.53 -7.35
CA GLU A 55 16.65 3.67 -7.67
C GLU A 55 17.47 4.29 -8.80
N ARG A 56 16.82 4.67 -9.91
CA ARG A 56 17.51 5.30 -11.05
C ARG A 56 18.22 6.62 -10.68
N ARG A 57 17.67 7.41 -9.76
CA ARG A 57 18.29 8.66 -9.29
C ARG A 57 19.51 8.38 -8.43
N LEU A 58 19.43 7.37 -7.58
CA LEU A 58 20.54 6.95 -6.72
C LEU A 58 21.67 6.37 -7.58
N ASP A 59 21.37 5.53 -8.57
CA ASP A 59 22.36 4.98 -9.50
C ASP A 59 23.14 6.10 -10.23
N GLN A 60 22.44 7.15 -10.68
CA GLN A 60 23.06 8.30 -11.33
C GLN A 60 23.93 9.11 -10.38
N PHE A 61 23.48 9.26 -9.13
CA PHE A 61 24.25 9.94 -8.10
C PHE A 61 25.53 9.17 -7.77
N ASP A 62 25.44 7.86 -7.59
CA ASP A 62 26.58 6.99 -7.33
C ASP A 62 27.59 7.06 -8.49
N ALA A 63 27.12 6.98 -9.73
CA ALA A 63 27.98 7.13 -10.90
C ALA A 63 28.69 8.49 -10.91
N TYR A 64 27.97 9.59 -10.66
CA TYR A 64 28.55 10.93 -10.61
C TYR A 64 29.62 11.06 -9.52
N VAL A 65 29.35 10.57 -8.31
CA VAL A 65 30.32 10.60 -7.21
C VAL A 65 31.58 9.80 -7.55
N MET A 66 31.45 8.65 -8.21
CA MET A 66 32.60 7.87 -8.66
C MET A 66 33.44 8.64 -9.69
N THR A 67 32.81 9.33 -10.64
CA THR A 67 33.55 10.15 -11.62
C THR A 67 34.33 11.29 -10.97
N LEU A 68 33.78 11.93 -9.93
CA LEU A 68 34.50 12.99 -9.21
C LEU A 68 35.71 12.44 -8.47
N LYS A 69 35.58 11.27 -7.83
CA LYS A 69 36.68 10.60 -7.12
C LYS A 69 37.84 10.23 -8.05
N GLU A 70 37.53 9.77 -9.26
CA GLU A 70 38.54 9.46 -10.27
C GLU A 70 39.25 10.69 -10.81
N GLN A 71 38.61 11.87 -10.81
CA GLN A 71 39.24 13.14 -11.23
C GLN A 71 40.13 13.77 -10.15
N GLU A 72 39.91 13.45 -8.88
CA GLU A 72 40.74 13.90 -7.76
C GLU A 72 42.00 13.05 -7.52
N THR A 73 42.06 11.84 -8.11
CA THR A 73 43.18 10.89 -7.96
C THR A 73 44.12 10.93 -9.16
#